data_AF-A0A1Q6FWY4-F1
#
_entry.id   AF-A0A1Q6FWY4-F1
#
_cell.length_a   1.000
_cell.length_b   1.000
_cell.length_c   1.000
_cell.angle_alpha   90.00
_cell.angle_beta   90.00
_cell.angle_gamma   90.00
#
_symmetry.space_group_name_H-M   'P 1'
#
loop_
_entity.id
_entity.type
_entity.pdbx_description
1 polymer ?
#
loop_
_entity_poly.entity_id
_entity_poly.type
_entity_poly.pdbx_seq_one_letter_code
_entity_poly.pdbx_strand_id
1 'polypeptide(L)'
;MGPEEFSRTYLPLRDATYRVALHLLESSDDAMDAVQDLYIRLWERRDALDAVRNPGAYCITLVRNICIDRIRNAAKIDRKAEVGECGASYPPPDERLQARQQLAGVLDRMASLPEKERKILHMRIFEALDYREISRRTGISALSLRVMVSNARRRLKTL
;
A
#
# COMPACT_ATOMS: atom_id res chain seq x y z
N MET A 1 12.94 1.85 -19.34
CA MET A 1 12.10 3.05 -19.13
C MET A 1 12.92 4.33 -18.99
N GLY A 2 12.55 5.40 -19.71
CA GLY A 2 13.17 6.72 -19.61
C GLY A 2 12.68 7.58 -18.43
N PRO A 3 13.37 8.68 -18.05
CA PRO A 3 13.01 9.52 -16.90
C PRO A 3 11.60 10.14 -16.96
N GLU A 4 11.18 10.62 -18.13
CA GLU A 4 9.85 11.24 -18.31
C GLU A 4 8.73 10.20 -18.18
N GLU A 5 8.91 9.03 -18.79
CA GLU A 5 7.95 7.94 -18.73
C GLU A 5 7.82 7.36 -17.32
N PHE A 6 8.94 7.25 -16.61
CA PHE A 6 8.96 6.90 -15.20
C PHE A 6 8.15 7.91 -14.38
N SER A 7 8.44 9.20 -14.58
CA SER A 7 7.80 10.27 -13.82
C SER A 7 6.27 10.26 -14.02
N ARG A 8 5.82 10.11 -15.27
CA ARG A 8 4.40 10.04 -15.62
C ARG A 8 3.69 8.81 -15.04
N THR A 9 4.38 7.67 -14.98
CA THR A 9 3.78 6.39 -14.59
C THR A 9 3.80 6.16 -13.08
N TYR A 10 4.90 6.52 -12.42
CA TYR A 10 5.17 6.12 -11.04
C TYR A 10 4.95 7.24 -10.03
N LEU A 11 5.31 8.50 -10.31
CA LEU A 11 5.14 9.59 -9.32
C LEU A 11 3.69 9.81 -8.85
N PRO A 12 2.65 9.66 -9.70
CA PRO A 12 1.26 9.77 -9.24
C PRO A 12 0.86 8.71 -8.20
N LEU A 13 1.65 7.64 -8.03
CA LEU A 13 1.38 6.58 -7.06
C LEU A 13 1.88 6.91 -5.65
N ARG A 14 2.62 8.02 -5.47
CA ARG A 14 3.27 8.41 -4.22
C ARG A 14 2.29 8.45 -3.05
N ASP A 15 1.16 9.14 -3.22
CA ASP A 15 0.16 9.28 -2.16
C ASP A 15 -0.44 7.94 -1.74
N ALA A 16 -0.72 7.06 -2.70
CA ALA A 16 -1.26 5.74 -2.43
C ALA A 16 -0.23 4.87 -1.67
N THR A 17 1.03 4.91 -2.09
CA THR A 17 2.12 4.17 -1.42
C THR A 17 2.42 4.72 -0.03
N TYR A 18 2.34 6.03 0.15
CA TYR A 18 2.52 6.70 1.44
C TYR A 18 1.42 6.32 2.43
N ARG A 19 0.15 6.30 1.99
CA ARG A 19 -0.96 5.86 2.87
C ARG A 19 -0.80 4.43 3.34
N VAL A 20 -0.33 3.53 2.46
CA VAL A 20 -0.03 2.14 2.84
C VAL A 20 1.11 2.10 3.85
N ALA A 21 2.20 2.82 3.60
CA ALA A 21 3.35 2.85 4.50
C ALA A 21 2.98 3.43 5.88
N LEU A 22 2.23 4.53 5.91
CA LEU A 22 1.75 5.18 7.13
C LEU A 22 0.82 4.26 7.93
N HIS A 23 -0.03 3.50 7.26
CA HIS A 23 -0.91 2.54 7.93
C HIS A 23 -0.14 1.36 8.55
N LEU A 24 0.96 0.92 7.91
CA LEU A 24 1.74 -0.23 8.39
C LEU A 24 2.77 0.14 9.45
N LEU A 25 3.36 1.33 9.35
CA LEU A 25 4.48 1.77 10.21
C LEU A 25 4.02 2.68 11.35
N GLU A 26 2.79 3.23 11.27
CA GLU A 26 2.20 4.15 12.25
C GLU A 26 3.06 5.40 12.58
N SER A 27 4.06 5.67 11.74
CA SER A 27 5.04 6.75 11.85
C SER A 27 5.13 7.48 10.50
N SER A 28 4.97 8.80 10.52
CA SER A 28 5.07 9.64 9.31
C SER A 28 6.44 9.58 8.68
N ASP A 29 7.47 9.56 9.52
CA ASP A 29 8.86 9.66 9.10
C ASP A 29 9.28 8.33 8.48
N ASP A 30 8.99 7.22 9.16
CA ASP A 30 9.24 5.88 8.61
C ASP A 30 8.45 5.61 7.33
N ALA A 31 7.24 6.16 7.21
CA ALA A 31 6.42 6.06 6.02
C ALA A 31 7.01 6.86 4.84
N MET A 32 7.52 8.07 5.08
CA MET A 32 8.22 8.87 4.07
C MET A 32 9.47 8.14 3.60
N ASP A 33 10.26 7.63 4.53
CA ASP A 33 11.49 6.89 4.22
C ASP A 33 11.21 5.60 3.45
N ALA A 34 10.17 4.84 3.82
CA ALA A 34 9.77 3.63 3.10
C ALA A 34 9.31 3.94 1.65
N VAL A 35 8.63 5.07 1.45
CA VAL A 35 8.28 5.55 0.11
C VAL A 35 9.51 6.00 -0.65
N GLN A 36 10.46 6.66 -0.01
CA GLN A 36 11.72 7.04 -0.65
C GLN A 36 12.50 5.79 -1.12
N ASP A 37 12.66 4.80 -0.25
CA ASP A 37 13.27 3.50 -0.59
C ASP A 37 12.56 2.81 -1.76
N LEU A 38 11.22 2.89 -1.80
CA LEU A 38 10.44 2.37 -2.91
C LEU A 38 10.87 3.02 -4.23
N TYR A 39 10.91 4.35 -4.29
CA TYR A 39 11.24 5.06 -5.53
C TYR A 39 12.70 4.87 -5.95
N ILE A 40 13.63 4.76 -5.00
CA ILE A 40 15.03 4.39 -5.28
C ILE A 40 15.08 3.02 -5.95
N ARG A 41 14.45 1.99 -5.37
CA ARG A 41 14.43 0.63 -5.92
C ARG A 41 13.74 0.55 -7.28
N LEU A 42 12.69 1.34 -7.48
CA LEU A 42 12.03 1.45 -8.78
C LEU A 42 12.98 2.04 -9.82
N TRP A 43 13.68 3.11 -9.48
CA TRP A 43 14.62 3.79 -10.37
C TRP A 43 15.83 2.92 -10.74
N GLU A 44 16.37 2.17 -9.78
CA GLU A 44 17.47 1.21 -10.00
C GLU A 44 17.06 0.09 -10.96
N ARG A 45 15.77 -0.30 -10.96
CA ARG A 45 15.22 -1.38 -11.79
C ARG A 45 14.42 -0.88 -12.99
N ARG A 46 14.56 0.40 -13.36
CA ARG A 46 13.74 1.06 -14.38
C ARG A 46 13.77 0.39 -15.76
N ASP A 47 14.83 -0.33 -16.07
CA ASP A 47 14.97 -1.05 -17.35
C ASP A 47 14.06 -2.29 -17.42
N ALA A 48 13.67 -2.84 -16.28
CA ALA A 48 12.73 -3.97 -16.20
C ALA A 48 11.28 -3.53 -15.99
N LEU A 49 11.02 -2.24 -15.75
CA LEU A 49 9.67 -1.74 -15.45
C LEU A 49 8.74 -1.75 -16.67
N ASP A 50 9.29 -1.77 -17.88
CA ASP A 50 8.50 -1.83 -19.12
C ASP A 50 7.68 -3.13 -19.23
N ALA A 51 8.10 -4.20 -18.52
CA ALA A 51 7.37 -5.47 -18.43
C ALA A 51 6.26 -5.47 -17.37
N VAL A 52 6.16 -4.43 -16.54
CA VAL A 52 5.20 -4.35 -15.43
C VAL A 52 3.81 -4.01 -15.96
N ARG A 53 2.94 -5.01 -16.04
CA ARG A 53 1.56 -4.85 -16.53
C ARG A 53 0.67 -3.95 -15.65
N ASN A 54 1.01 -3.80 -14.37
CA ASN A 54 0.23 -3.00 -13.42
C ASN A 54 1.17 -2.27 -12.43
N PRO A 55 1.61 -1.05 -12.77
CA PRO A 55 2.52 -0.25 -11.93
C PRO A 55 1.98 -0.01 -10.52
N GLY A 56 0.68 0.29 -10.38
CA GLY A 56 0.05 0.51 -9.08
C GLY A 56 0.13 -0.71 -8.17
N ALA A 57 -0.26 -1.89 -8.65
CA ALA A 57 -0.18 -3.12 -7.86
C ALA A 57 1.27 -3.49 -7.51
N TYR A 58 2.21 -3.23 -8.42
CA TYR A 58 3.62 -3.45 -8.20
C TYR A 58 4.16 -2.56 -7.07
N CYS A 59 3.90 -1.24 -7.12
CA CYS A 59 4.34 -0.29 -6.10
C CYS A 59 3.74 -0.59 -4.71
N ILE A 60 2.46 -0.94 -4.65
CA ILE A 60 1.80 -1.31 -3.39
C ILE A 60 2.43 -2.57 -2.78
N THR A 61 2.76 -3.57 -3.62
CA THR A 61 3.44 -4.78 -3.16
C THR A 61 4.85 -4.46 -2.66
N LEU A 62 5.61 -3.65 -3.40
CA LEU A 62 6.98 -3.32 -3.08
C LEU A 62 7.08 -2.46 -1.80
N VAL A 63 6.24 -1.44 -1.63
CA VAL A 63 6.22 -0.61 -0.41
C VAL A 63 5.82 -1.43 0.82
N ARG A 64 4.85 -2.33 0.68
CA ARG A 64 4.48 -3.25 1.77
C ARG A 64 5.65 -4.12 2.20
N ASN A 65 6.40 -4.68 1.24
CA ASN A 65 7.57 -5.51 1.55
C ASN A 65 8.63 -4.69 2.31
N ILE A 66 8.89 -3.45 1.88
CA ILE A 66 9.80 -2.53 2.59
C ILE A 66 9.32 -2.29 4.03
N CYS A 67 8.03 -2.00 4.24
CA CYS A 67 7.48 -1.79 5.57
C CYS A 67 7.59 -3.05 6.44
N ILE A 68 7.26 -4.23 5.91
CA ILE A 68 7.36 -5.51 6.64
C ILE A 68 8.81 -5.80 7.03
N ASP A 69 9.76 -5.56 6.14
CA ASP A 69 11.18 -5.76 6.42
C ASP A 69 11.67 -4.81 7.52
N ARG A 70 11.22 -3.54 7.52
CA ARG A 70 11.48 -2.58 8.60
C ARG A 70 10.90 -3.06 9.93
N ILE A 71 9.64 -3.47 9.98
CA ILE A 71 8.99 -4.00 11.20
C ILE A 71 9.75 -5.23 11.73
N ARG A 72 10.15 -6.15 10.85
CA ARG A 72 10.92 -7.34 11.23
C ARG A 72 12.29 -6.97 11.81
N ASN A 73 12.94 -5.96 11.26
CA ASN A 73 14.24 -5.50 11.74
C ASN A 73 14.11 -4.74 13.06
N ALA A 74 13.11 -3.87 13.20
CA ALA A 74 12.76 -3.22 14.47
C ALA A 74 12.50 -4.28 15.56
N ALA A 75 11.69 -5.30 15.29
CA ALA A 75 11.43 -6.39 16.24
C ALA A 75 12.65 -7.29 16.56
N LYS A 76 13.72 -7.22 15.76
CA LYS A 76 15.02 -7.86 16.07
C LYS A 76 15.91 -6.94 16.90
N ILE A 77 15.81 -5.62 16.68
CA ILE A 77 16.53 -4.59 17.43
C ILE A 77 15.90 -4.45 18.82
N ASP A 78 14.58 -4.45 18.96
CA ASP A 78 13.86 -4.37 20.24
C ASP A 78 14.22 -5.54 21.16
N ARG A 79 14.38 -6.74 20.59
CA ARG A 79 14.92 -7.91 21.30
C ARG A 79 16.38 -7.78 21.75
N LYS A 80 17.11 -6.81 21.22
CA LYS A 80 18.48 -6.44 21.62
C LYS A 80 18.54 -5.12 22.41
N ALA A 81 17.45 -4.35 22.45
CA ALA A 81 17.39 -2.97 22.90
C ALA A 81 16.54 -2.79 24.18
N GLU A 82 16.55 -3.76 25.09
CA GLU A 82 16.22 -3.53 26.52
C GLU A 82 17.17 -2.53 27.21
N VAL A 83 18.00 -1.80 26.46
CA VAL A 83 18.89 -0.75 26.95
C VAL A 83 18.86 0.44 25.98
N GLY A 84 18.06 1.47 26.29
CA GLY A 84 18.22 2.82 25.75
C GLY A 84 17.02 3.40 25.01
N GLU A 85 16.24 4.22 25.72
CA GLU A 85 15.25 5.15 25.16
C GLU A 85 15.89 6.17 24.20
N CYS A 86 15.20 6.51 23.11
CA CYS A 86 15.29 7.84 22.51
C CYS A 86 13.98 8.21 21.77
N GLY A 87 13.51 9.43 22.05
CA GLY A 87 12.20 9.95 21.66
C GLY A 87 12.07 10.36 20.19
N ALA A 88 10.83 10.31 19.70
CA ALA A 88 10.41 10.78 18.39
C ALA A 88 9.68 12.13 18.51
N SER A 89 10.11 13.09 17.70
CA SER A 89 9.47 14.39 17.50
C SER A 89 8.23 14.22 16.60
N TYR A 90 7.09 14.78 17.00
CA TYR A 90 5.83 14.69 16.25
C TYR A 90 5.68 15.84 15.24
N PRO A 91 5.17 15.59 14.01
CA PRO A 91 4.78 16.66 13.08
C PRO A 91 3.43 17.31 13.43
N PRO A 92 3.09 18.47 12.83
CA PRO A 92 1.97 19.32 13.24
C PRO A 92 0.58 18.67 13.05
N PRO A 93 -0.44 19.12 13.81
CA PRO A 93 -1.74 18.44 13.91
C PRO A 93 -2.60 18.40 12.63
N ASP A 94 -2.45 19.36 11.72
CA ASP A 94 -3.41 19.60 10.64
C ASP A 94 -3.32 18.60 9.48
N GLU A 95 -2.12 18.18 9.08
CA GLU A 95 -1.94 17.19 8.00
C GLU A 95 -2.39 15.78 8.43
N ARG A 96 -2.26 15.45 9.73
CA ARG A 96 -2.77 14.19 10.30
C ARG A 96 -4.29 14.11 10.24
N LEU A 97 -4.98 15.24 10.40
CA LEU A 97 -6.44 15.28 10.42
C LEU A 97 -7.02 15.07 9.02
N GLN A 98 -6.49 15.75 7.99
CA GLN A 98 -6.93 15.55 6.60
C GLN A 98 -6.65 14.13 6.09
N ALA A 99 -5.47 13.58 6.38
CA ALA A 99 -5.13 12.21 5.98
C ALA A 99 -6.03 11.18 6.67
N ARG A 100 -6.36 11.38 7.96
CA ARG A 100 -7.31 10.55 8.72
C ARG A 100 -8.73 10.65 8.19
N GLN A 101 -9.21 11.86 7.88
CA GLN A 101 -10.56 12.07 7.35
C GLN A 101 -10.74 11.41 5.97
N GLN A 102 -9.74 11.50 5.10
CA GLN A 102 -9.78 10.86 3.79
C GLN A 102 -9.69 9.34 3.89
N LEU A 103 -8.89 8.80 4.82
CA LEU A 103 -8.81 7.36 5.07
C LEU A 103 -10.12 6.82 5.69
N ALA A 104 -10.71 7.55 6.64
CA ALA A 104 -12.00 7.24 7.22
C ALA A 104 -13.10 7.22 6.13
N GLY A 105 -13.13 8.22 5.24
CA GLY A 105 -14.09 8.25 4.13
C GLY A 105 -13.94 7.08 3.16
N VAL A 106 -12.72 6.61 2.89
CA VAL A 106 -12.49 5.41 2.06
C VAL A 106 -12.92 4.14 2.79
N LEU A 107 -12.63 4.01 4.09
CA LEU A 107 -13.04 2.86 4.89
C LEU A 107 -14.57 2.78 5.06
N ASP A 108 -15.25 3.92 5.24
CA ASP A 108 -16.71 4.01 5.32
C ASP A 108 -17.36 3.66 3.98
N ARG A 109 -16.81 4.16 2.86
CA ARG A 109 -17.26 3.76 1.52
C ARG A 109 -17.02 2.28 1.26
N MET A 110 -15.91 1.72 1.75
CA MET A 110 -15.66 0.28 1.68
C MET A 110 -16.66 -0.53 2.51
N ALA A 111 -17.14 0.00 3.64
CA ALA A 111 -18.17 -0.66 4.45
C ALA A 111 -19.51 -0.79 3.72
N SER A 112 -19.82 0.11 2.78
CA SER A 112 -21.02 0.04 1.94
C SER A 112 -20.97 -1.02 0.83
N LEU A 113 -19.81 -1.64 0.59
CA LEU A 113 -19.66 -2.68 -0.41
C LEU A 113 -20.28 -4.00 0.05
N PRO A 114 -20.81 -4.82 -0.88
CA PRO A 114 -21.16 -6.20 -0.59
C PRO A 114 -20.00 -6.93 0.09
N GLU A 115 -20.30 -7.71 1.13
CA GLU A 115 -19.29 -8.31 2.01
C GLU A 115 -18.20 -9.07 1.25
N LYS A 116 -18.58 -9.84 0.22
CA LYS A 116 -17.66 -10.59 -0.63
C LYS A 116 -16.71 -9.67 -1.41
N GLU A 117 -17.23 -8.57 -1.97
CA GLU A 117 -16.42 -7.58 -2.70
C GLU A 117 -15.47 -6.83 -1.76
N ARG A 118 -15.97 -6.42 -0.58
CA ARG A 118 -15.17 -5.79 0.48
C ARG A 118 -14.04 -6.70 0.93
N LYS A 119 -14.31 -7.98 1.18
CA LYS A 119 -13.32 -8.97 1.63
C LYS A 119 -12.26 -9.22 0.56
N ILE A 120 -12.66 -9.32 -0.72
CA ILE A 120 -11.71 -9.47 -1.84
C ILE A 120 -10.86 -8.22 -2.00
N LEU A 121 -11.45 -7.02 -1.94
CA LEU A 121 -10.70 -5.77 -1.94
C LEU A 121 -9.74 -5.70 -0.76
N HIS A 122 -10.18 -6.15 0.41
CA HIS A 122 -9.34 -6.17 1.60
C HIS A 122 -8.13 -7.10 1.40
N MET A 123 -8.35 -8.33 0.96
CA MET A 123 -7.28 -9.27 0.61
C MET A 123 -6.35 -8.74 -0.48
N ARG A 124 -6.89 -7.96 -1.43
CA ARG A 124 -6.13 -7.39 -2.54
C ARG A 124 -5.30 -6.17 -2.13
N ILE A 125 -5.84 -5.33 -1.25
CA ILE A 125 -5.25 -4.04 -0.86
C ILE A 125 -4.37 -4.20 0.38
N PHE A 126 -4.88 -4.85 1.43
CA PHE A 126 -4.20 -4.95 2.72
C PHE A 126 -3.37 -6.22 2.86
N GLU A 127 -3.85 -7.34 2.29
CA GLU A 127 -3.11 -8.61 2.34
C GLU A 127 -2.20 -8.85 1.12
N ALA A 128 -2.31 -7.99 0.10
CA ALA A 128 -1.57 -8.00 -1.16
C ALA A 128 -1.59 -9.34 -1.93
N LEU A 129 -2.64 -10.14 -1.75
CA LEU A 129 -2.76 -11.43 -2.41
C LEU A 129 -3.04 -11.29 -3.89
N ASP A 130 -2.40 -12.13 -4.70
CA ASP A 130 -2.67 -12.19 -6.13
C ASP A 130 -4.04 -12.85 -6.43
N TYR A 131 -4.53 -12.79 -7.68
CA TYR A 131 -5.84 -13.40 -7.99
C TYR A 131 -5.83 -14.92 -7.85
N ARG A 132 -4.68 -15.58 -8.00
CA ARG A 132 -4.55 -17.04 -7.78
C ARG A 132 -4.56 -17.37 -6.30
N GLU A 133 -3.93 -16.57 -5.45
CA GLU A 133 -3.88 -16.73 -4.00
C GLU A 133 -5.24 -16.47 -3.37
N ILE A 134 -5.91 -15.39 -3.78
CA ILE A 134 -7.30 -15.14 -3.35
C ILE A 134 -8.20 -16.27 -3.85
N SER A 135 -8.00 -16.76 -5.08
CA SER A 135 -8.77 -17.88 -5.62
C SER A 135 -8.59 -19.16 -4.79
N ARG A 136 -7.34 -19.51 -4.45
CA ARG A 136 -7.05 -20.65 -3.56
C ARG A 136 -7.67 -20.51 -2.18
N ARG A 137 -7.68 -19.29 -1.62
CA ARG A 137 -8.18 -19.04 -0.26
C ARG A 137 -9.70 -18.95 -0.16
N THR A 138 -10.35 -18.52 -1.24
CA THR A 138 -11.81 -18.25 -1.25
C THR A 138 -12.62 -19.26 -2.07
N GLY A 139 -11.96 -20.08 -2.90
CA GLY A 139 -12.60 -20.95 -3.87
C GLY A 139 -13.21 -20.22 -5.08
N ILE A 140 -13.08 -18.89 -5.16
CA ILE A 140 -13.66 -18.08 -6.24
C ILE A 140 -12.71 -18.07 -7.44
N SER A 141 -13.23 -18.24 -8.65
CA SER A 141 -12.41 -18.22 -9.86
C SER A 141 -11.70 -16.87 -10.05
N ALA A 142 -10.47 -16.88 -10.58
CA ALA A 142 -9.72 -15.66 -10.85
C ALA A 142 -10.47 -14.69 -11.79
N LEU A 143 -11.33 -15.21 -12.68
CA LEU A 143 -12.19 -14.41 -13.55
C LEU A 143 -13.28 -13.68 -12.74
N SER A 144 -13.99 -14.38 -11.86
CA SER A 144 -14.98 -13.76 -10.96
C SER A 144 -14.35 -12.75 -10.02
N LEU A 145 -13.15 -13.02 -9.49
CA LEU A 145 -12.42 -12.08 -8.64
C LEU A 145 -12.12 -10.77 -9.36
N ARG A 146 -11.75 -10.81 -10.64
CA ARG A 146 -11.52 -9.60 -11.46
C ARG A 146 -12.81 -8.80 -11.65
N VAL A 147 -13.93 -9.47 -11.91
CA VAL A 147 -15.25 -8.83 -12.05
C VAL A 147 -15.67 -8.18 -10.73
N MET A 148 -15.54 -8.89 -9.61
CA MET A 148 -15.86 -8.37 -8.27
C MET A 148 -15.02 -7.15 -7.90
N VAL A 149 -13.70 -7.17 -8.16
CA VAL A 149 -12.84 -6.01 -7.94
C VAL A 149 -13.23 -4.83 -8.85
N SER A 150 -13.57 -5.10 -10.11
CA SER A 150 -14.02 -4.06 -11.05
C SER A 150 -15.33 -3.41 -10.60
N ASN A 151 -16.31 -4.21 -10.18
CA ASN A 151 -17.61 -3.71 -9.70
C ASN A 151 -17.45 -2.90 -8.42
N ALA A 152 -16.65 -3.38 -7.49
CA ALA A 152 -16.40 -2.68 -6.25
C ALA A 152 -15.70 -1.33 -6.48
N ARG A 153 -14.73 -1.25 -7.42
CA ARG A 153 -14.13 0.03 -7.84
C ARG A 153 -15.13 0.99 -8.47
N ARG A 154 -16.06 0.50 -9.29
CA ARG A 154 -17.13 1.34 -9.87
C ARG A 154 -18.04 1.91 -8.78
N ARG A 155 -18.44 1.06 -7.82
CA ARG A 155 -19.29 1.47 -6.69
C ARG A 155 -18.61 2.52 -5.82
N LEU A 156 -17.34 2.32 -5.48
CA LEU A 156 -16.54 3.30 -4.72
C LEU A 156 -16.35 4.64 -5.44
N LYS A 157 -16.47 4.67 -6.77
CA LYS A 157 -16.35 5.90 -7.59
C LYS A 157 -17.66 6.68 -7.70
N THR A 158 -18.79 6.04 -7.42
CA THR A 158 -20.14 6.62 -7.59
C THR A 158 -20.73 7.09 -6.25
N LEU A 159 -20.08 6.73 -5.13
CA LEU A 159 -20.35 7.17 -3.76
C LEU A 159 -19.35 8.26 -3.38
#